data_AF-A0A356E8A6-F1
#
_entry.id   AF-A0A356E8A6-F1
#
_cell.length_a   1.000
_cell.length_b   1.000
_cell.length_c   1.000
_cell.angle_alpha   90.00
_cell.angle_beta   90.00
_cell.angle_gamma   90.00
#
_symmetry.space_group_name_H-M   'P 1'
#
loop_
_entity.id
_entity.type
_entity.pdbx_description
1 polymer ?
#
loop_
_entity_poly.entity_id
_entity_poly.type
_entity_poly.pdbx_seq_one_letter_code
_entity_poly.pdbx_strand_id
1 'polypeptide(L)'
;VFIEMGKIPFDLAEAEQELQEGPLTEYSGPSLALIKIGLSLKSIAVASIFVSVLLPFGAAQELTLSAVILGAVFFFIKLLLAYVLACV
;
A
#
# COMPACT_ATOMS: atom_id res chain seq x y z
N VAL A 1 -9.26 5.98 -0.11
CA VAL A 1 -8.16 4.99 0.05
C VAL A 1 -8.11 4.05 -1.13
N PHE A 2 -9.20 3.30 -1.40
CA PHE A 2 -9.27 2.37 -2.54
C PHE A 2 -8.98 3.02 -3.90
N ILE A 3 -9.45 4.26 -4.13
CA ILE A 3 -9.18 5.02 -5.36
C ILE A 3 -7.67 5.29 -5.57
N GLU A 4 -6.95 5.69 -4.53
CA GLU A 4 -5.51 5.99 -4.61
C GLU A 4 -4.63 4.75 -4.71
N MET A 5 -5.17 3.60 -4.29
CA MET A 5 -4.51 2.30 -4.38
C MET A 5 -4.71 1.62 -5.74
N GLY A 6 -5.58 2.14 -6.60
CA GLY A 6 -5.90 1.51 -7.89
C GLY A 6 -6.47 0.09 -7.75
N LYS A 7 -6.99 -0.28 -6.57
CA LYS A 7 -7.60 -1.60 -6.38
C LYS A 7 -9.05 -1.59 -6.83
N ILE A 8 -9.52 -2.75 -7.30
CA ILE A 8 -10.91 -3.01 -7.69
C ILE A 8 -11.86 -2.40 -6.65
N PRO A 9 -12.85 -1.57 -7.04
CA PRO A 9 -13.33 -1.28 -8.41
C PRO A 9 -12.65 -0.10 -9.13
N PHE A 10 -11.57 0.48 -8.58
CA PHE A 10 -10.93 1.69 -9.08
C PHE A 10 -9.61 1.44 -9.83
N ASP A 11 -9.53 0.31 -10.53
CA ASP A 11 -8.33 -0.15 -11.25
C ASP A 11 -8.30 0.32 -12.71
N LEU A 12 -8.68 1.57 -12.97
CA LEU A 12 -8.81 2.09 -14.33
C LEU A 12 -7.45 2.17 -15.03
N ALA A 13 -6.39 2.52 -14.30
CA ALA A 13 -5.05 2.71 -14.88
C ALA A 13 -4.40 1.40 -15.35
N GLU A 14 -4.67 0.27 -14.70
CA GLU A 14 -4.20 -1.04 -15.18
C GLU A 14 -5.22 -1.66 -16.15
N ALA A 15 -6.52 -1.47 -15.95
CA ALA A 15 -7.54 -1.92 -16.91
C ALA A 15 -7.43 -1.24 -18.28
N GLU A 16 -7.05 0.05 -18.35
CA GLU A 16 -6.77 0.74 -19.62
C GLU A 16 -5.58 0.11 -20.36
N GLN A 17 -4.57 -0.38 -19.62
CA GLN A 17 -3.40 -1.09 -20.15
C GLN A 17 -3.73 -2.52 -20.62
N GLU A 18 -4.74 -3.17 -20.01
CA GLU A 18 -5.21 -4.50 -20.41
C GLU A 18 -6.18 -4.46 -21.59
N LEU A 19 -7.04 -3.44 -21.66
CA LEU A 19 -8.05 -3.27 -22.73
C LEU A 19 -7.52 -2.48 -23.93
N GLN A 20 -6.59 -1.56 -23.70
CA GLN A 20 -5.96 -0.71 -24.72
C GLN A 20 -4.46 -0.58 -24.46
N GLU A 21 -3.71 -0.03 -25.41
CA GLU A 21 -2.29 0.24 -25.22
C GLU A 21 -2.13 1.36 -24.20
N GLY A 22 -1.67 1.03 -22.99
CA GLY A 22 -1.40 2.02 -21.94
C GLY A 22 0.06 2.50 -21.93
N PRO A 23 0.38 3.51 -21.10
CA PRO A 23 1.72 4.10 -21.04
C PRO A 23 2.82 3.15 -20.50
N LEU A 24 2.44 2.01 -19.90
CA LEU A 24 3.41 1.01 -19.45
C LEU A 24 3.84 0.05 -20.58
N THR A 25 3.16 0.09 -21.74
CA THR A 25 3.46 -0.75 -22.93
C THR A 25 4.87 -0.47 -23.49
N GLU A 26 5.37 0.75 -23.27
CA GLU A 26 6.68 1.19 -23.75
C GLU A 26 7.85 0.59 -22.95
N TYR A 27 7.58 -0.01 -21.79
CA TYR A 27 8.60 -0.55 -20.89
C TYR A 27 8.64 -2.08 -20.92
N SER A 28 9.85 -2.66 -20.80
CA SER A 28 10.05 -4.11 -20.79
C SER A 28 11.16 -4.53 -19.82
N GLY A 29 11.09 -5.76 -19.33
CA GLY A 29 12.12 -6.35 -18.48
C GLY A 29 12.36 -5.57 -17.17
N PRO A 30 13.60 -5.13 -16.86
CA PRO A 30 13.93 -4.50 -15.59
C PRO A 30 13.20 -3.17 -15.33
N SER A 31 12.96 -2.35 -16.35
CA SER A 31 12.27 -1.06 -16.18
C SER A 31 10.80 -1.26 -15.81
N LEU A 32 10.14 -2.23 -16.44
CA LEU A 32 8.78 -2.63 -16.09
C LEU A 32 8.70 -3.15 -14.64
N ALA A 33 9.69 -3.94 -14.20
CA ALA A 33 9.73 -4.45 -12.83
C ALA A 33 9.85 -3.31 -11.80
N LEU A 34 10.72 -2.33 -12.04
CA LEU A 34 10.85 -1.16 -11.16
C LEU A 34 9.56 -0.35 -11.07
N ILE A 35 8.86 -0.16 -12.20
CA ILE A 35 7.59 0.56 -12.21
C ILE A 35 6.51 -0.20 -11.43
N LYS A 36 6.39 -1.52 -11.63
CA LYS A 36 5.43 -2.35 -10.87
C LYS A 36 5.72 -2.36 -9.37
N ILE A 37 7.00 -2.41 -8.98
CA ILE A 37 7.40 -2.28 -7.58
C ILE A 37 7.03 -0.90 -7.04
N GLY A 38 7.30 0.16 -7.80
CA GLY A 38 6.96 1.54 -7.42
C GLY A 38 5.45 1.74 -7.20
N LEU A 39 4.62 1.22 -8.10
CA LEU A 39 3.15 1.24 -7.96
C LEU A 39 2.69 0.46 -6.73
N SER A 40 3.27 -0.72 -6.49
CA SER A 40 3.00 -1.51 -5.28
C SER A 40 3.39 -0.74 -4.01
N LEU A 41 4.53 -0.04 -4.04
CA LEU A 41 5.03 0.76 -2.92
C LEU A 41 4.15 1.98 -2.63
N LYS A 42 3.59 2.62 -3.69
CA LYS A 42 2.58 3.67 -3.55
C LYS A 42 1.39 3.17 -2.73
N SER A 43 0.87 1.98 -3.05
CA SER A 43 -0.28 1.41 -2.34
C SER A 43 0.03 1.23 -0.84
N ILE A 44 1.23 0.73 -0.51
CA ILE A 44 1.67 0.51 0.88
C ILE A 44 1.82 1.84 1.62
N ALA A 45 2.36 2.87 0.96
CA ALA A 45 2.52 4.20 1.55
C ALA A 45 1.16 4.87 1.85
N VAL A 46 0.17 4.71 0.97
CA VAL A 46 -1.19 5.22 1.22
C VAL A 46 -1.85 4.45 2.37
N ALA A 47 -1.67 3.12 2.43
CA ALA A 47 -2.18 2.30 3.53
C ALA A 47 -1.57 2.69 4.89
N SER A 48 -0.25 2.93 4.92
CA SER A 48 0.47 3.26 6.15
C SER A 48 0.03 4.60 6.72
N ILE A 49 -0.18 5.60 5.87
CA ILE A 49 -0.71 6.91 6.29
C ILE A 49 -2.13 6.75 6.83
N PHE A 50 -2.99 6.00 6.14
CA PHE A 50 -4.37 5.76 6.58
C PHE A 50 -4.42 5.11 7.98
N VAL A 51 -3.68 4.01 8.17
CA VAL A 51 -3.63 3.29 9.45
C VAL A 51 -3.05 4.16 10.56
N SER A 52 -2.02 4.94 10.26
CA SER A 52 -1.36 5.79 11.26
C SER A 52 -2.22 6.97 11.70
N VAL A 53 -2.94 7.59 10.77
CA VAL A 53 -3.74 8.80 11.04
C VAL A 53 -5.11 8.45 11.64
N LEU A 54 -5.81 7.45 11.10
CA LEU A 54 -7.17 7.13 11.56
C LEU A 54 -7.22 6.14 12.72
N LEU A 55 -6.18 5.31 12.89
CA LEU A 55 -6.11 4.30 13.96
C LEU A 55 -4.81 4.42 14.76
N PRO A 56 -4.62 5.54 15.51
CA PRO A 56 -3.40 5.80 16.27
C PRO A 56 -3.23 4.91 17.52
N PHE A 57 -4.14 3.95 17.75
CA PHE A 57 -4.10 3.03 18.89
C PHE A 57 -2.90 2.08 18.80
N GLY A 58 -2.22 1.86 19.93
CA GLY A 58 -1.04 0.99 20.00
C GLY A 58 0.25 1.63 19.47
N ALA A 59 0.29 2.95 19.28
CA ALA A 59 1.53 3.68 19.04
C ALA A 59 2.40 3.75 20.31
N ALA A 60 3.72 3.70 20.15
CA ALA A 60 4.65 3.83 21.27
C ALA A 60 4.54 5.24 21.88
N GLN A 61 4.16 5.32 23.16
CA GLN A 61 4.06 6.57 23.90
C GLN A 61 5.40 7.02 24.49
N GLU A 62 6.32 6.08 24.69
CA GLU A 62 7.66 6.31 25.21
C GLU A 62 8.71 5.78 24.24
N LEU A 63 9.88 6.41 24.20
CA LEU A 63 11.02 5.99 23.38
C LEU A 63 11.83 4.87 24.05
N THR A 64 11.15 3.93 24.69
CA THR A 64 11.77 2.72 25.24
C THR A 64 11.86 1.65 24.16
N LEU A 65 12.92 0.85 24.18
CA LEU A 65 13.15 -0.16 23.14
C LEU A 65 11.99 -1.16 23.03
N SER A 66 11.41 -1.55 24.18
CA SER A 66 10.25 -2.44 24.25
C SER A 66 8.99 -1.80 23.65
N ALA A 67 8.71 -0.53 23.95
CA ALA A 67 7.54 0.18 23.43
C ALA A 67 7.63 0.36 21.91
N VAL A 68 8.81 0.67 21.37
CA VAL A 68 9.04 0.82 19.92
C VAL A 68 8.83 -0.49 19.19
N ILE A 69 9.39 -1.60 19.70
CA ILE A 69 9.22 -2.93 19.08
C ILE A 69 7.75 -3.34 19.08
N LEU A 70 7.06 -3.19 20.21
CA LEU A 70 5.63 -3.50 20.30
C LEU A 70 4.80 -2.61 19.36
N GLY A 71 5.07 -1.31 19.32
CA GLY A 71 4.41 -0.37 18.41
C GLY A 71 4.61 -0.71 16.94
N ALA A 72 5.82 -1.14 16.55
CA ALA A 72 6.11 -1.60 15.20
C ALA A 72 5.32 -2.88 14.85
N VAL A 73 5.27 -3.85 15.76
CA VAL A 73 4.48 -5.09 15.57
C VAL A 73 3.00 -4.77 15.39
N PHE A 74 2.42 -3.93 16.25
CA PHE A 74 1.02 -3.49 16.12
C PHE A 74 0.77 -2.74 14.82
N PHE A 75 1.71 -1.91 14.36
CA PHE A 75 1.61 -1.21 13.09
C PHE A 75 1.55 -2.20 11.90
N PHE A 76 2.45 -3.17 11.83
CA PHE A 76 2.43 -4.18 10.76
C PHE A 76 1.19 -5.06 10.80
N ILE A 77 0.70 -5.43 11.98
CA ILE A 77 -0.57 -6.19 12.14
C ILE A 77 -1.75 -5.37 11.58
N LYS A 78 -1.85 -4.09 11.94
CA LYS A 78 -2.92 -3.21 11.44
C LYS A 78 -2.84 -3.02 9.92
N LEU A 79 -1.63 -2.85 9.39
CA LEU A 79 -1.41 -2.73 7.95
C LEU A 79 -1.86 -4.01 7.23
N LEU A 80 -1.50 -5.19 7.75
CA LEU A 80 -1.93 -6.47 7.20
C LEU A 80 -3.45 -6.61 7.24
N LEU A 81 -4.09 -6.31 8.38
CA LEU A 81 -5.55 -6.36 8.51
C LEU A 81 -6.25 -5.42 7.53
N ALA A 82 -5.75 -4.20 7.36
CA ALA A 82 -6.28 -3.25 6.39
C ALA A 82 -6.20 -3.78 4.96
N TYR A 83 -5.09 -4.45 4.60
CA TYR A 83 -4.95 -5.10 3.29
C TYR A 83 -5.86 -6.30 3.11
N VAL A 84 -6.04 -7.14 4.14
CA VAL A 84 -6.96 -8.30 4.09
C VAL A 84 -8.40 -7.83 3.92
N LEU A 85 -8.83 -6.84 4.71
CA LEU A 85 -10.17 -6.24 4.59
C LEU A 85 -10.38 -5.55 3.24
N ALA A 86 -9.32 -5.00 2.65
CA ALA A 86 -9.37 -4.42 1.31
C ALA A 86 -9.34 -5.45 0.17
N CYS A 87 -9.04 -6.72 0.46
CA CYS A 87 -8.95 -7.79 -0.52
C CYS A 87 -10.18 -8.70 -0.54
N VAL A 88 -11.04 -8.62 0.50
CA VAL A 88 -12.36 -9.25 0.61
C VAL A 88 -13.41 -8.30 0.10
#